data_AF-A0A7S1A5E2-F1
#
_entry.id   AF-A0A7S1A5E2-F1
#
_cell.length_a   1.000
_cell.length_b   1.000
_cell.length_c   1.000
_cell.angle_alpha   90.00
_cell.angle_beta   90.00
_cell.angle_gamma   90.00
#
_symmetry.space_group_name_H-M   'P 1'
#
loop_
_entity.id
_entity.type
_entity.pdbx_description
1 polymer ?
#
loop_
_entity_poly.entity_id
_entity_poly.type
_entity_poly.pdbx_seq_one_letter_code
_entity_poly.pdbx_strand_id
1 'polypeptide(L)'
;TAVALAGLAAILERGAVRPLLIATDKNPHAVTCSSAVLAHCNAECVRTSFASGLRLDGMVDVGLCNPPYVPTPEEEMEGFGIEISWAGGERGRVMIDSLLPLLPRWLSPKGIFYLVCLADKAPEELLA
;
A
#
# COMPACT_ATOMS: atom_id res chain seq x y z
N THR A 1 3.68 5.72 -3.31
CA THR A 1 3.42 4.33 -3.74
C THR A 1 3.20 4.17 -5.24
N ALA A 2 2.39 5.01 -5.89
CA ALA A 2 2.08 4.89 -7.32
C ALA A 2 3.29 4.83 -8.27
N VAL A 3 4.37 5.58 -8.00
CA VAL A 3 5.60 5.54 -8.81
C VAL A 3 6.27 4.15 -8.78
N ALA A 4 6.28 3.49 -7.61
CA ALA A 4 6.82 2.13 -7.49
C ALA A 4 5.98 1.12 -8.27
N LEU A 5 4.65 1.27 -8.23
CA LEU A 5 3.74 0.44 -9.02
C LEU A 5 3.92 0.65 -10.52
N ALA A 6 4.08 1.90 -10.98
CA ALA A 6 4.36 2.22 -12.38
C ALA A 6 5.71 1.62 -12.85
N GLY A 7 6.75 1.68 -12.01
CA GLY A 7 8.03 1.04 -12.29
C GLY A 7 7.93 -0.48 -12.41
N LEU A 8 7.19 -1.13 -11.50
CA LEU A 8 6.91 -2.56 -11.56
C LEU A 8 6.13 -2.93 -12.82
N ALA A 9 5.09 -2.16 -13.15
CA ALA A 9 4.30 -2.33 -14.37
C ALA A 9 5.19 -2.29 -15.63
N ALA A 10 6.04 -1.27 -15.75
CA ALA A 10 6.95 -1.11 -16.87
C ALA A 10 7.98 -2.26 -17.01
N ILE A 11 8.37 -2.91 -15.90
CA ILE A 11 9.24 -4.09 -15.92
C ILE A 11 8.44 -5.33 -16.37
N LEU A 12 7.24 -5.53 -15.83
CA LEU A 12 6.40 -6.70 -16.13
C LEU A 12 5.87 -6.68 -17.57
N GLU A 13 5.52 -5.51 -18.09
CA GLU A 13 5.08 -5.30 -19.48
C GLU A 13 6.15 -5.64 -20.53
N ARG A 14 7.43 -5.64 -20.15
CA ARG A 14 8.53 -6.12 -21.02
C ARG A 14 8.56 -7.65 -21.12
N GLY A 15 7.88 -8.35 -20.20
CA GLY A 15 7.71 -9.80 -20.22
C GLY A 15 6.45 -10.23 -20.97
N ALA A 16 6.17 -11.53 -20.94
CA ALA A 16 4.94 -12.11 -21.50
C ALA A 16 3.74 -12.05 -20.53
N VAL A 17 3.89 -11.42 -19.36
CA VAL A 17 2.89 -11.39 -18.29
C VAL A 17 2.18 -10.04 -18.30
N ARG A 18 0.84 -10.07 -18.32
CA ARG A 18 0.00 -8.88 -18.13
C ARG A 18 -0.63 -8.94 -16.74
N PRO A 19 -0.07 -8.23 -15.74
CA PRO A 19 -0.64 -8.23 -14.41
C PRO A 19 -1.94 -7.42 -14.35
N LEU A 20 -2.83 -7.79 -13.44
CA LEU A 20 -3.85 -6.87 -12.94
C LEU A 20 -3.18 -5.97 -11.89
N LEU A 21 -3.17 -4.67 -12.14
CA LEU A 21 -2.55 -3.69 -11.24
C LEU A 21 -3.65 -2.91 -10.52
N ILE A 22 -3.63 -2.93 -9.19
CA ILE A 22 -4.58 -2.17 -8.36
C ILE A 22 -3.78 -1.29 -7.42
N ALA A 23 -4.12 0.00 -7.37
CA ALA A 23 -3.61 0.96 -6.41
C ALA A 23 -4.77 1.46 -5.54
N THR A 24 -4.53 1.60 -4.23
CA THR A 24 -5.51 2.19 -3.31
C THR A 24 -4.91 3.39 -2.59
N ASP A 25 -5.75 4.37 -2.32
CA ASP A 25 -5.43 5.49 -1.43
C ASP A 25 -6.72 6.06 -0.83
N LYS A 26 -6.66 6.55 0.41
CA LYS A 26 -7.82 7.21 1.04
C LYS A 26 -7.98 8.66 0.58
N ASN A 27 -6.88 9.31 0.18
CA ASN A 27 -6.86 10.68 -0.28
C ASN A 27 -7.33 10.77 -1.75
N PRO A 28 -8.44 11.50 -2.04
CA PRO A 28 -8.92 11.64 -3.42
C PRO A 28 -7.89 12.29 -4.35
N HIS A 29 -7.08 13.23 -3.87
CA HIS A 29 -6.02 13.86 -4.68
C HIS A 29 -4.91 12.88 -5.03
N ALA A 30 -4.54 11.99 -4.10
CA ALA A 30 -3.54 10.95 -4.35
C ALA A 30 -4.06 9.93 -5.37
N VAL A 31 -5.34 9.56 -5.31
CA VAL A 31 -5.98 8.70 -6.33
C VAL A 31 -5.91 9.36 -7.71
N THR A 32 -6.33 10.62 -7.83
CA THR A 32 -6.27 11.36 -9.10
C THR A 32 -4.84 11.43 -9.65
N CYS A 33 -3.87 11.77 -8.80
CA CYS A 33 -2.46 11.82 -9.20
C CYS A 33 -1.94 10.45 -9.64
N SER A 34 -2.28 9.39 -8.89
CA SER A 34 -1.88 8.02 -9.20
C SER A 34 -2.48 7.54 -10.52
N SER A 35 -3.75 7.86 -10.80
CA SER A 35 -4.39 7.54 -12.07
C SER A 35 -3.70 8.21 -13.27
N ALA A 36 -3.23 9.45 -13.11
CA ALA A 36 -2.49 10.13 -14.16
C ALA A 36 -1.11 9.48 -14.41
N VAL A 37 -0.39 9.12 -13.34
CA VAL A 37 0.91 8.43 -13.44
C VAL A 37 0.76 7.04 -14.07
N LEU A 38 -0.32 6.34 -13.72
CA LEU A 38 -0.59 4.98 -14.16
C LEU A 38 -1.43 4.92 -15.45
N ALA A 39 -1.75 6.05 -16.10
CA ALA A 39 -2.63 6.08 -17.27
C ALA A 39 -2.13 5.22 -18.45
N HIS A 40 -0.82 4.97 -18.51
CA HIS A 40 -0.19 4.11 -19.52
C HIS A 40 0.00 2.67 -19.07
N CYS A 41 -0.23 2.38 -17.79
CA CYS A 41 -0.24 1.05 -17.23
C CYS A 41 -1.69 0.55 -17.24
N ASN A 42 -1.91 -0.75 -17.47
CA ASN A 42 -3.24 -1.34 -17.33
C ASN A 42 -3.60 -1.50 -15.83
N ALA A 43 -3.86 -0.37 -15.15
CA ALA A 43 -4.01 -0.29 -13.71
C ALA A 43 -5.29 0.43 -13.27
N GLU A 44 -5.87 -0.03 -12.17
CA GLU A 44 -7.05 0.57 -11.54
C GLU A 44 -6.65 1.28 -10.25
N CYS A 45 -7.10 2.53 -10.08
CA CYS A 45 -6.93 3.28 -8.82
C CYS A 45 -8.28 3.34 -8.09
N VAL A 46 -8.32 2.84 -6.87
CA VAL A 46 -9.54 2.77 -6.06
C VAL A 46 -9.40 3.67 -4.84
N ARG A 47 -10.31 4.62 -4.66
CA ARG A 47 -10.39 5.41 -3.44
C ARG A 47 -11.01 4.57 -2.32
N THR A 48 -10.20 4.15 -1.36
CA THR A 48 -10.68 3.35 -0.22
C THR A 48 -9.73 3.50 0.97
N SER A 49 -10.19 3.13 2.16
CA SER A 49 -9.33 2.99 3.33
C SER A 49 -8.66 1.62 3.28
N PHE A 50 -7.33 1.59 3.24
CA PHE A 50 -6.52 0.37 3.06
C PHE A 50 -6.93 -0.41 1.81
N ALA A 51 -7.66 -1.50 1.99
CA ALA A 51 -8.19 -2.37 0.95
C ALA A 51 -9.68 -2.68 1.19
N SER A 52 -10.38 -1.82 1.94
CA SER A 52 -11.79 -2.02 2.25
C SER A 52 -12.62 -2.15 0.98
N GLY A 53 -13.48 -3.17 0.93
CA GLY A 53 -14.31 -3.51 -0.23
C GLY A 53 -13.61 -4.36 -1.31
N LEU A 54 -12.29 -4.57 -1.21
CA LEU A 54 -11.56 -5.45 -2.14
C LEU A 54 -11.61 -6.90 -1.66
N ARG A 55 -11.83 -7.82 -2.60
CA ARG A 55 -11.75 -9.26 -2.38
C ARG A 55 -10.34 -9.73 -2.73
N LEU A 56 -9.48 -9.82 -1.73
CA LEU A 56 -8.05 -10.08 -1.94
C LEU A 56 -7.61 -11.48 -1.52
N ASP A 57 -8.47 -12.27 -0.88
CA ASP A 57 -8.08 -13.55 -0.28
C ASP A 57 -7.46 -14.51 -1.32
N GLY A 58 -6.18 -14.85 -1.12
CA GLY A 58 -5.37 -15.67 -2.01
C GLY A 58 -5.06 -15.07 -3.38
N MET A 59 -5.33 -13.77 -3.60
CA MET A 59 -5.25 -13.12 -4.92
C MET A 59 -4.03 -12.22 -5.10
N VAL A 60 -3.27 -11.92 -4.03
CA VAL A 60 -2.15 -10.98 -4.09
C VAL A 60 -0.84 -11.73 -4.34
N ASP A 61 -0.35 -11.69 -5.58
CA ASP A 61 0.98 -12.22 -5.94
C ASP A 61 2.10 -11.27 -5.53
N VAL A 62 1.88 -9.95 -5.65
CA VAL A 62 2.82 -8.92 -5.23
C VAL A 62 2.05 -7.79 -4.53
N GLY A 63 2.35 -7.55 -3.26
CA GLY A 63 1.85 -6.41 -2.50
C GLY A 63 2.96 -5.40 -2.23
N LEU A 64 2.65 -4.11 -2.36
CA LEU A 64 3.58 -3.00 -2.08
C LEU A 64 2.89 -2.01 -1.15
N CYS A 65 3.50 -1.71 -0.01
CA CYS A 65 2.98 -0.70 0.90
C CYS A 65 4.08 0.20 1.45
N ASN A 66 3.90 1.50 1.23
CA ASN A 66 4.64 2.55 1.91
C ASN A 66 3.64 3.26 2.85
N PRO A 67 3.43 2.72 4.06
CA PRO A 67 2.43 3.22 5.00
C PRO A 67 2.85 4.59 5.57
N PRO A 68 1.94 5.32 6.22
CA PRO A 68 2.33 6.41 7.11
C PRO A 68 3.01 5.81 8.35
N TYR A 69 4.30 6.09 8.52
CA TYR A 69 5.16 5.49 9.56
C TYR A 69 5.74 6.50 10.55
N VAL A 70 5.34 7.77 10.48
CA VAL A 70 5.83 8.81 11.38
C VAL A 70 4.99 8.81 12.67
N PRO A 71 5.61 8.66 13.85
CA PRO A 71 4.90 8.77 15.12
C PRO A 71 4.25 10.15 15.26
N THR A 72 2.93 10.16 15.46
CA THR A 72 2.10 11.37 15.51
C THR A 72 0.94 11.13 16.48
N PRO A 73 0.33 12.20 17.03
CA PRO A 73 -0.97 12.10 17.71
C PRO A 73 -2.03 11.47 16.79
N GLU A 74 -2.99 10.74 17.37
CA GLU A 74 -4.02 10.04 16.59
C GLU A 74 -4.88 11.01 15.76
N GLU A 75 -5.06 12.23 16.24
CA GLU A 75 -5.82 13.27 15.56
C GLU A 75 -5.22 13.64 14.19
N GLU A 76 -3.90 13.49 14.02
CA GLU A 76 -3.22 13.73 12.73
C GLU A 76 -3.43 12.59 11.73
N MET A 77 -3.94 11.44 12.18
CA MET A 77 -4.29 10.32 11.29
C MET A 77 -5.65 10.52 10.61
N GLU A 78 -6.48 11.40 11.16
CA GLU A 78 -7.82 11.68 10.67
C GLU A 78 -7.81 12.54 9.39
N GLY A 79 -8.93 12.52 8.65
CA GLY A 79 -9.10 13.36 7.47
C GLY A 79 -8.51 12.82 6.16
N PHE A 80 -8.32 13.75 5.22
CA PHE A 80 -7.99 13.48 3.81
C PHE A 80 -6.93 14.42 3.24
N GLY A 81 -6.23 15.20 4.09
CA GLY A 81 -5.20 16.14 3.64
C GLY A 81 -3.89 15.45 3.32
N ILE A 82 -2.78 16.17 3.47
CA ILE A 82 -1.45 15.63 3.15
C ILE A 82 -0.83 14.91 4.35
N GLU A 83 -1.23 15.28 5.56
CA GLU A 83 -0.80 14.74 6.85
C GLU A 83 -0.92 13.22 6.96
N ILE A 84 -2.01 12.68 6.42
CA ILE A 84 -2.27 11.25 6.38
C ILE A 84 -1.26 10.45 5.53
N SER A 85 -0.39 11.11 4.76
CA SER A 85 0.69 10.46 4.02
C SER A 85 1.85 10.03 4.92
N TRP A 86 1.98 10.62 6.11
CA TRP A 86 3.04 10.30 7.07
C TRP A 86 2.52 9.91 8.45
N ALA A 87 1.37 10.44 8.89
CA ALA A 87 0.84 10.29 10.25
C ALA A 87 0.47 8.82 10.57
N GLY A 88 1.36 8.13 11.27
CA GLY A 88 1.26 6.70 11.59
C GLY A 88 0.73 6.39 12.99
N GLY A 89 0.33 7.42 13.76
CA GLY A 89 -0.20 7.27 15.11
C GLY A 89 0.86 6.85 16.13
N GLU A 90 0.41 6.18 17.20
CA GLU A 90 1.29 5.70 18.25
C GLU A 90 2.43 4.83 17.66
N ARG A 91 3.68 5.19 17.99
CA ARG A 91 4.91 4.59 17.46
C ARG A 91 5.05 4.61 15.93
N GLY A 92 4.12 5.21 15.19
CA GLY A 92 4.08 5.19 13.73
C GLY A 92 3.63 3.85 13.14
N ARG A 93 2.88 3.03 13.89
CA ARG A 93 2.57 1.64 13.50
C ARG A 93 1.09 1.29 13.44
N VAL A 94 0.17 2.22 13.73
CA VAL A 94 -1.28 1.91 13.81
C VAL A 94 -1.80 1.25 12.53
N MET A 95 -1.44 1.79 11.36
CA MET A 95 -1.77 1.18 10.08
C MET A 95 -1.06 -0.17 9.87
N ILE A 96 0.22 -0.25 10.21
CA ILE A 96 1.05 -1.44 9.99
C ILE A 96 0.49 -2.62 10.79
N ASP A 97 0.17 -2.40 12.06
CA ASP A 97 -0.38 -3.42 12.96
C ASP A 97 -1.76 -3.92 12.51
N SER A 98 -2.54 -3.06 11.87
CA SER A 98 -3.83 -3.44 11.28
C SER A 98 -3.65 -4.24 9.98
N LEU A 99 -2.57 -3.98 9.23
CA LEU A 99 -2.29 -4.57 7.94
C LEU A 99 -1.67 -5.97 8.05
N LEU A 100 -0.64 -6.14 8.88
CA LEU A 100 0.15 -7.38 8.95
C LEU A 100 -0.69 -8.64 9.20
N PRO A 101 -1.67 -8.65 10.12
CA PRO A 101 -2.52 -9.83 10.35
C PRO A 101 -3.38 -10.25 9.15
N LEU A 102 -3.61 -9.35 8.18
CA LEU A 102 -4.42 -9.60 7.00
C LEU A 102 -3.61 -10.23 5.85
N LEU A 103 -2.29 -10.01 5.83
CA LEU A 103 -1.43 -10.43 4.73
C LEU A 103 -1.44 -11.95 4.47
N PRO A 104 -1.39 -12.84 5.48
CA PRO A 104 -1.41 -14.29 5.23
C PRO A 104 -2.67 -14.76 4.49
N ARG A 105 -3.80 -14.04 4.67
CA ARG A 105 -5.06 -14.35 3.97
C ARG A 105 -5.06 -13.80 2.55
N TRP A 106 -4.52 -12.60 2.33
CA TRP A 106 -4.52 -11.93 1.03
C TRP A 106 -3.49 -12.49 0.04
N LEU A 107 -2.32 -12.88 0.54
CA LEU A 107 -1.25 -13.36 -0.32
C LEU A 107 -1.61 -14.69 -0.99
N SER A 108 -1.28 -14.81 -2.27
CA SER A 108 -1.33 -16.09 -2.98
C SER A 108 -0.28 -17.06 -2.42
N PRO A 109 -0.28 -18.36 -2.78
CA PRO A 109 0.73 -19.31 -2.32
C PRO A 109 2.18 -18.94 -2.66
N LYS A 110 2.39 -18.05 -3.64
CA LYS A 110 3.71 -17.52 -4.03
C LYS A 110 3.81 -16.01 -3.79
N GLY A 111 2.86 -15.46 -3.04
CA GLY A 111 2.70 -14.03 -2.83
C GLY A 111 3.86 -13.45 -2.04
N ILE A 112 4.33 -12.27 -2.44
CA ILE A 112 5.35 -11.51 -1.72
C ILE A 112 4.79 -10.13 -1.37
N PHE A 113 5.06 -9.69 -0.15
CA PHE A 113 4.67 -8.36 0.31
C PHE A 113 5.92 -7.53 0.67
N TYR A 114 6.01 -6.33 0.12
CA TYR A 114 7.05 -5.35 0.47
C TYR A 114 6.45 -4.22 1.30
N LEU A 115 7.01 -4.03 2.50
CA LEU A 115 6.60 -2.99 3.43
C LEU A 115 7.78 -2.04 3.68
N VAL A 116 7.56 -0.73 3.55
CA VAL A 116 8.51 0.29 4.03
C VAL A 116 8.23 0.55 5.50
N CYS A 117 9.28 0.48 6.32
CA CYS A 117 9.22 0.80 7.75
C CYS A 117 10.49 1.56 8.17
N LEU A 118 10.39 2.30 9.29
CA LEU A 118 11.55 2.98 9.87
C LEU A 118 12.42 1.97 10.64
N ALA A 119 13.73 2.01 10.41
CA ALA A 119 14.69 1.07 10.99
C ALA A 119 14.82 1.17 12.51
N ASP A 120 14.50 2.33 13.10
CA ASP A 120 14.53 2.57 14.54
C ASP A 120 13.39 1.88 15.31
N LYS A 121 12.44 1.23 14.61
CA LYS A 121 11.24 0.61 15.19
C LYS A 121 11.34 -0.90 15.37
N ALA A 122 12.56 -1.45 15.43
CA ALA A 122 12.81 -2.88 15.59
C ALA A 122 11.99 -3.74 14.60
N PRO A 123 12.39 -3.81 13.32
CA PRO A 123 11.68 -4.57 12.28
C PRO A 123 11.40 -6.03 12.68
N GLU A 124 12.25 -6.60 13.53
CA GLU A 124 12.09 -7.91 14.17
C GLU A 124 10.72 -8.06 14.88
N GLU A 125 10.23 -7.01 15.55
CA GLU A 125 8.92 -7.01 16.21
C GLU A 125 7.74 -7.06 15.23
N LEU A 126 7.93 -6.56 14.00
CA LEU A 126 6.90 -6.61 12.96
C LEU A 126 6.80 -7.99 12.29
N LEU A 127 7.84 -8.80 12.45
CA LEU A 127 7.94 -10.14 11.85
C LEU A 127 7.60 -11.27 12.84
N ALA A 128 7.38 -10.94 14.11
CA ALA A 128 7.02 -11.86 15.19
C ALA A 128 5.53 -12.21 15.19
#